data_AF-A0A1Q7B8J3-F1
#
_entry.id   AF-A0A1Q7B8J3-F1
#
_cell.length_a   1.000
_cell.length_b   1.000
_cell.length_c   1.000
_cell.angle_alpha   90.00
_cell.angle_beta   90.00
_cell.angle_gamma   90.00
#
_symmetry.space_group_name_H-M   'P 1'
#
loop_
_entity.id
_entity.type
_entity.pdbx_description
1 polymer ?
#
loop_
_entity_poly.entity_id
_entity_poly.type
_entity_poly.pdbx_seq_one_letter_code
_entity_poly.pdbx_strand_id
1 'polypeptide(L)'
;MTLVDLLISVGSAGLAVFSLPTVLNKDSQVPRRTASIPTAAILTYFVPLFAISGLVLTSITIAGQALVWWLIVAFRPVNKHE
;
A
#
# COMPACT_ATOMS: atom_id res chain seq x y z
N MET A 1 6.97 -5.98 21.14
CA MET A 1 7.01 -6.30 19.70
C MET A 1 7.02 -7.81 19.56
N THR A 2 6.09 -8.42 18.82
CA THR A 2 5.95 -9.89 18.71
C THR A 2 6.63 -10.41 17.45
N LEU A 3 6.98 -11.70 17.40
CA LEU A 3 7.52 -12.33 16.17
C LEU A 3 6.55 -12.17 14.99
N VAL A 4 5.25 -12.28 15.25
CA VAL A 4 4.19 -12.09 14.26
C VAL A 4 4.20 -10.65 13.71
N ASP A 5 4.27 -9.65 14.60
CA ASP A 5 4.36 -8.23 14.21
C ASP A 5 5.59 -7.99 13.32
N LEU A 6 6.72 -8.63 13.64
CA LEU A 6 7.95 -8.51 12.86
C LEU A 6 7.82 -9.14 11.46
N LEU A 7 7.28 -10.36 11.36
CA LEU A 7 7.13 -11.07 10.09
C LEU A 7 6.17 -10.35 9.14
N ILE A 8 5.03 -9.89 9.64
CA ILE A 8 4.06 -9.13 8.84
C ILE A 8 4.69 -7.82 8.38
N SER A 9 5.36 -7.12 9.28
CA SER A 9 6.01 -5.84 8.97
C SER A 9 7.06 -5.94 7.88
N VAL A 10 7.90 -6.99 7.90
CA VAL A 10 8.91 -7.22 6.85
C VAL A 10 8.23 -7.47 5.50
N GLY A 11 7.17 -8.27 5.47
CA GLY A 11 6.37 -8.50 4.25
C GLY A 11 5.76 -7.20 3.71
N SER A 12 5.11 -6.43 4.57
CA SER A 12 4.49 -5.15 4.21
C SER A 12 5.50 -4.11 3.73
N ALA A 13 6.63 -3.99 4.40
CA ALA A 13 7.72 -3.11 3.97
C ALA A 13 8.28 -3.53 2.61
N GLY A 14 8.48 -4.84 2.39
CA GLY A 14 8.88 -5.39 1.09
C GLY A 14 7.89 -5.00 -0.02
N LEU A 15 6.60 -5.20 0.21
CA LEU A 15 5.55 -4.84 -0.76
C LEU A 15 5.52 -3.34 -1.07
N ALA A 16 5.75 -2.47 -0.07
CA ALA A 16 5.87 -1.04 -0.28
C ALA A 16 7.06 -0.71 -1.20
N VAL A 17 8.23 -1.29 -0.94
CA VAL A 17 9.44 -1.07 -1.76
C VAL A 17 9.25 -1.60 -3.19
N PHE A 18 8.71 -2.81 -3.36
CA PHE A 18 8.48 -3.41 -4.68
C PHE A 18 7.40 -2.68 -5.50
N SER A 19 6.52 -1.92 -4.85
CA SER A 19 5.50 -1.12 -5.53
C SER A 19 5.97 0.31 -5.87
N LEU A 20 7.10 0.78 -5.34
CA LEU A 20 7.67 2.09 -5.70
C LEU A 20 7.99 2.25 -7.20
N PRO A 21 8.58 1.27 -7.91
CA PRO A 21 8.80 1.38 -9.35
C PRO A 21 7.52 1.63 -10.14
N THR A 22 6.38 1.12 -9.66
CA THR A 22 5.06 1.37 -10.26
C THR A 22 4.67 2.84 -10.14
N VAL A 23 4.95 3.49 -9.00
CA VAL A 23 4.73 4.94 -8.83
C VAL A 23 5.57 5.74 -9.82
N LEU A 24 6.86 5.37 -9.96
CA LEU A 24 7.83 6.12 -10.76
C LEU A 24 7.65 5.90 -12.27
N ASN A 25 7.23 4.70 -12.68
CA ASN A 25 7.02 4.36 -14.09
C ASN A 25 5.65 4.85 -14.56
N LYS A 26 5.60 5.91 -15.37
CA LYS A 26 4.36 6.48 -15.94
C LYS A 26 3.64 5.52 -16.90
N ASP A 27 4.36 4.61 -17.52
CA ASP A 27 3.83 3.65 -18.51
C ASP A 27 3.19 2.42 -17.87
N SER A 28 3.41 2.16 -16.58
CA SER A 28 2.86 0.98 -15.93
C SER A 28 1.32 0.97 -15.97
N GLN A 29 0.76 -0.19 -16.31
CA GLN A 29 -0.64 -0.40 -16.69
C GLN A 29 -1.56 -0.69 -15.51
N VAL A 30 -1.16 -0.34 -14.27
CA VAL A 30 -1.98 -0.62 -13.09
C VAL A 30 -3.27 0.20 -13.15
N PRO A 31 -4.46 -0.45 -13.21
CA PRO A 31 -5.73 0.25 -13.30
C PRO A 31 -6.02 1.07 -12.04
N ARG A 32 -6.46 2.31 -12.21
CA ARG A 32 -6.73 3.21 -11.06
C ARG A 32 -8.00 2.80 -10.29
N ARG A 33 -9.11 2.57 -10.98
CA ARG A 33 -10.42 2.30 -10.37
C ARG A 33 -10.59 0.89 -9.82
N THR A 34 -10.08 -0.12 -10.52
CA THR A 34 -10.31 -1.54 -10.18
C THR A 34 -9.21 -2.14 -9.31
N ALA A 35 -8.00 -1.55 -9.29
CA ALA A 35 -6.90 -2.03 -8.47
C ALA A 35 -6.41 -0.96 -7.47
N SER A 36 -5.95 0.19 -7.98
CA SER A 36 -5.21 1.14 -7.13
C SER A 36 -6.04 1.74 -5.99
N ILE A 37 -7.26 2.21 -6.28
CA ILE A 37 -8.15 2.80 -5.27
C ILE A 37 -8.60 1.75 -4.25
N PRO A 38 -9.12 0.57 -4.64
CA PRO A 38 -9.45 -0.50 -3.69
C PRO A 38 -8.27 -0.89 -2.80
N THR A 39 -7.09 -1.09 -3.38
CA THR A 39 -5.90 -1.47 -2.60
C THR A 39 -5.48 -0.38 -1.63
N ALA A 40 -5.43 0.88 -2.06
CA ALA A 40 -5.11 2.01 -1.17
C ALA A 40 -6.11 2.15 -0.02
N ALA A 41 -7.41 2.02 -0.32
CA ALA A 41 -8.48 2.12 0.67
C ALA A 41 -8.43 0.99 1.69
N ILE A 42 -8.26 -0.26 1.23
CA ILE A 42 -8.14 -1.43 2.10
C ILE A 42 -6.94 -1.28 3.04
N LEU A 43 -5.76 -0.93 2.51
CA LEU A 43 -4.55 -0.75 3.32
C LEU A 43 -4.75 0.37 4.35
N THR A 44 -5.34 1.50 3.95
CA THR A 44 -5.64 2.62 4.86
C THR A 44 -6.58 2.20 5.99
N TYR A 45 -7.61 1.40 5.68
CA TYR A 45 -8.54 0.88 6.68
C TYR A 45 -7.88 -0.07 7.69
N PHE A 46 -6.90 -0.86 7.25
CA PHE A 46 -6.19 -1.80 8.12
C PHE A 46 -5.20 -1.15 9.09
N VAL A 47 -4.69 0.06 8.81
CA VAL A 47 -3.76 0.78 9.70
C VAL A 47 -4.30 0.89 11.14
N PRO A 48 -5.48 1.49 11.39
CA PRO A 48 -6.01 1.61 12.76
C PRO A 48 -6.35 0.24 13.36
N LEU A 49 -6.78 -0.74 12.56
CA LEU A 49 -7.10 -2.08 13.07
C LEU A 49 -5.85 -2.78 13.63
N PHE A 50 -4.73 -2.72 12.92
CA PHE A 50 -3.47 -3.27 13.40
C PHE A 50 -2.93 -2.52 14.62
N ALA A 51 -3.09 -1.19 14.65
CA ALA A 51 -2.68 -0.38 15.79
C ALA A 51 -3.47 -0.74 17.07
N ILE A 52 -4.80 -0.86 16.99
CA ILE A 52 -5.66 -1.24 18.12
C ILE A 52 -5.38 -2.67 18.58
N SER A 53 -4.97 -3.55 17.66
CA SER A 53 -4.60 -4.94 17.95
C SER A 53 -3.20 -5.10 18.57
N GLY A 54 -2.48 -3.99 18.82
CA GLY A 54 -1.13 -4.00 19.41
C GLY A 54 -0.01 -4.36 18.43
N LEU A 55 -0.30 -4.45 17.13
CA LEU A 55 0.66 -4.71 16.05
C LEU A 55 1.20 -3.39 15.51
N VAL A 56 1.99 -2.70 16.34
CA VAL A 56 2.43 -1.32 16.09
C VAL A 56 3.40 -1.22 14.91
N LEU A 57 4.33 -2.16 14.75
CA LEU A 57 5.25 -2.12 13.62
C LEU A 57 4.51 -2.42 12.30
N THR A 58 3.55 -3.35 12.36
CA THR A 58 2.69 -3.71 11.23
C THR A 58 1.85 -2.51 10.81
N SER A 59 1.27 -1.75 11.74
CA SER A 59 0.47 -0.58 11.39
C SER A 59 1.29 0.50 10.69
N ILE A 60 2.54 0.73 11.13
CA ILE A 60 3.46 1.68 10.49
C ILE A 60 3.83 1.22 9.07
N THR A 61 4.19 -0.06 8.90
CA THR A 61 4.61 -0.58 7.59
C THR A 61 3.46 -0.66 6.59
N ILE A 62 2.24 -1.02 7.05
CA ILE A 62 1.02 -0.96 6.23
C ILE A 62 0.66 0.49 5.89
N ALA A 63 0.86 1.46 6.79
CA ALA A 63 0.65 2.87 6.48
C ALA A 63 1.62 3.35 5.37
N GLY A 64 2.89 2.95 5.45
CA GLY A 64 3.86 3.19 4.38
C GLY A 64 3.43 2.58 3.05
N GLN A 65 2.94 1.34 3.07
CA GLN A 65 2.41 0.68 1.89
C GLN A 65 1.17 1.41 1.33
N ALA A 66 0.24 1.84 2.19
CA ALA A 66 -0.94 2.60 1.80
C ALA A 66 -0.57 3.91 1.11
N LEU A 67 0.44 4.63 1.63
CA LEU A 67 0.97 5.85 1.01
C LEU A 67 1.50 5.58 -0.40
N VAL A 68 2.28 4.52 -0.60
CA VAL A 68 2.78 4.15 -1.94
C VAL A 68 1.60 3.93 -2.90
N TRP A 69 0.57 3.22 -2.47
CA TRP A 69 -0.62 2.99 -3.30
C TRP A 69 -1.43 4.27 -3.56
N TRP A 70 -1.53 5.19 -2.60
CA TRP A 70 -2.11 6.52 -2.85
C TRP A 70 -1.29 7.34 -3.83
N LEU A 71 0.04 7.22 -3.83
CA LEU A 71 0.88 7.84 -4.85
C LEU A 71 0.61 7.20 -6.23
N ILE A 72 0.45 5.87 -6.32
CA ILE A 72 0.04 5.21 -7.57
C ILE A 72 -1.30 5.80 -8.04
N VAL A 73 -2.29 5.94 -7.15
CA VAL A 73 -3.57 6.58 -7.48
C VAL A 73 -3.36 8.01 -7.98
N ALA A 74 -2.57 8.83 -7.29
CA ALA A 74 -2.36 10.23 -7.62
C ALA A 74 -1.68 10.43 -8.98
N PHE A 75 -0.65 9.62 -9.29
CA PHE A 75 0.13 9.74 -10.53
C PHE A 75 -0.48 8.99 -11.71
N ARG A 76 -1.58 8.24 -11.53
CA ARG A 76 -2.24 7.50 -12.61
C ARG A 76 -3.46 8.23 -13.16
N PRO A 77 -3.63 8.33 -14.48
CA PRO A 77 -4.86 8.85 -15.05
C PRO A 77 -6.04 7.92 -14.72
N VAL A 78 -7.23 8.51 -14.52
CA VAL A 78 -8.48 7.76 -14.31
C VAL A 78 -8.89 7.01 -15.58
N ASN A 79 -8.52 7.57 -16.74
CA ASN A 79 -8.72 7.03 -18.07
C ASN A 79 -7.35 6.87 -18.73
N LYS A 80 -6.67 5.73 -18.53
CA LYS A 80 -5.85 5.20 -19.62
C LYS A 80 -6.88 4.60 -20.56
N HIS A 81 -7.14 5.28 -21.67
CA HIS A 81 -8.06 4.86 -22.74
C HIS A 81 -7.92 3.34 -23.01
N GLU A 82 -9.01 2.58 -23.15
CA GLU A 82 -9.56 2.24 -24.49
C GLU A 82 -8.51 2.25 -25.61
#